data_AF-A0A257JVJ7-F1
#
_entry.id   AF-A0A257JVJ7-F1
#
_cell.length_a   1.000
_cell.length_b   1.000
_cell.length_c   1.000
_cell.angle_alpha   90.00
_cell.angle_beta   90.00
_cell.angle_gamma   90.00
#
_symmetry.space_group_name_H-M   'P 1'
#
loop_
_entity.id
_entity.type
_entity.pdbx_description
1 polymer ?
#
loop_
_entity_poly.entity_id
_entity_poly.type
_entity_poly.pdbx_seq_one_letter_code
_entity_poly.pdbx_strand_id
1 'polypeptide(L)'
;MEEKHNDDVIGRARVKDTPELEAYYKELETLGAGALWTVANDIEPWEPRPSSVPMLWKYDDLRELVLKSSELVTPEQAGRRVVYLVNDKRKDVSAAVGWLYTGIQVTRPGESTSAHRHKASALRFIMEGEGGYTVVDGNKITFEVNDFVITPNSTWHEHGVAPDGKTCIWQDGLDIPLVNALEANDYAVFDGKQPLDFPVNHSPLSYSASGLIPADKVWDKPYSPLFKYSWKQVYPALLEAGKVNEGNPYDGILMHYTNPATGGHVMQTMGASMQLLRAGEHTKAHKHTGSFVYQCAKGKGYSVIGGK
;
A
#
# COMPACT_ATOMS: atom_id res chain seq x y z
N MET A 1 15.45 -11.15 -21.70
CA MET A 1 16.69 -10.93 -20.96
C MET A 1 17.60 -12.08 -21.31
N GLU A 2 18.79 -11.82 -21.83
CA GLU A 2 19.79 -12.88 -22.02
C GLU A 2 20.09 -13.53 -20.67
N GLU A 3 20.11 -14.86 -20.63
CA GLU A 3 20.48 -15.63 -19.43
C GLU A 3 21.94 -15.31 -19.07
N LYS A 4 22.14 -14.33 -18.19
CA LYS A 4 23.46 -13.98 -17.68
C LYS A 4 24.07 -15.03 -16.75
N HIS A 5 23.28 -16.01 -16.31
CA HIS A 5 23.69 -16.99 -15.30
C HIS A 5 23.38 -18.41 -15.76
N ASN A 6 24.37 -19.31 -15.62
CA ASN A 6 24.28 -20.72 -15.96
C ASN A 6 24.19 -21.56 -14.66
N ASP A 7 23.21 -22.45 -14.59
CA ASP A 7 23.05 -23.38 -13.47
C ASP A 7 23.95 -24.62 -13.57
N ASP A 8 24.60 -24.87 -14.71
CA ASP A 8 25.61 -25.93 -14.86
C ASP A 8 27.00 -25.47 -14.39
N VAL A 9 27.10 -25.14 -13.10
CA VAL A 9 28.36 -24.78 -12.44
C VAL A 9 28.50 -25.50 -11.10
N ILE A 10 29.74 -25.71 -10.64
CA ILE A 10 29.99 -26.31 -9.33
C ILE A 10 29.36 -25.42 -8.25
N GLY A 11 28.55 -26.03 -7.37
CA GLY A 11 27.79 -25.33 -6.32
C GLY A 11 26.32 -25.13 -6.64
N ARG A 12 25.88 -25.37 -7.88
CA ARG A 12 24.46 -25.42 -8.26
C ARG A 12 23.96 -26.86 -8.33
N ALA A 13 22.66 -27.05 -8.18
CA ALA A 13 22.06 -28.35 -8.38
C ALA A 13 22.11 -28.74 -9.85
N ARG A 14 22.78 -29.87 -10.13
CA ARG A 14 22.97 -30.45 -11.47
C ARG A 14 22.87 -31.98 -11.47
N VAL A 15 22.16 -32.52 -10.47
CA VAL A 15 21.93 -33.96 -10.32
C VAL A 15 21.06 -34.43 -11.48
N LYS A 16 21.45 -35.54 -12.12
CA LYS A 16 20.64 -36.19 -13.15
C LYS A 16 19.83 -37.30 -12.48
N ASP A 17 18.55 -37.38 -12.80
CA ASP A 17 17.68 -38.40 -12.24
C ASP A 17 18.11 -39.80 -12.72
N THR A 18 18.08 -40.75 -11.79
CA THR A 18 18.23 -42.19 -12.03
C THR A 18 17.05 -42.91 -11.39
N PRO A 19 16.71 -44.14 -11.81
CA PRO A 19 15.61 -44.90 -11.19
C PRO A 19 15.77 -45.07 -9.67
N GLU A 20 17.00 -45.21 -9.18
CA GLU A 20 17.32 -45.29 -7.75
C GLU A 20 17.06 -43.98 -7.02
N LEU A 21 17.42 -42.83 -7.63
CA LEU A 21 17.14 -41.51 -7.08
C LEU A 21 15.64 -41.22 -7.06
N GLU A 22 14.90 -41.58 -8.10
CA GLU A 22 13.44 -41.44 -8.13
C GLU A 22 12.76 -42.29 -7.05
N ALA A 23 13.22 -43.52 -6.82
CA ALA A 23 12.72 -44.37 -5.74
C ALA A 23 13.03 -43.73 -4.37
N TYR A 24 14.24 -43.23 -4.18
CA TYR A 24 14.64 -42.50 -2.97
C TYR A 24 13.76 -41.26 -2.72
N TYR A 25 13.45 -40.47 -3.76
CA TYR A 25 12.56 -39.31 -3.63
C TYR A 25 11.16 -39.72 -3.19
N LYS A 26 10.61 -40.80 -3.75
CA LYS A 26 9.30 -41.34 -3.33
C LYS A 26 9.31 -41.79 -1.87
N GLU A 27 10.40 -42.40 -1.40
CA GLU A 27 10.54 -42.75 0.01
C GLU A 27 10.56 -41.51 0.92
N LEU A 28 11.30 -40.46 0.54
CA LEU A 28 11.30 -39.19 1.28
C LEU A 28 9.89 -38.58 1.37
N GLU A 29 9.12 -38.61 0.27
CA GLU A 29 7.74 -38.10 0.24
C GLU A 29 6.85 -38.79 1.27
N THR A 30 7.01 -40.10 1.51
CA THR A 30 6.24 -40.84 2.54
C THR A 30 6.52 -40.35 3.97
N LEU A 31 7.66 -39.68 4.18
CA LEU A 31 8.08 -39.12 5.45
C LEU A 31 7.86 -37.60 5.54
N GLY A 32 7.26 -36.98 4.51
CA GLY A 32 7.11 -35.52 4.42
C GLY A 32 8.45 -34.79 4.20
N ALA A 33 9.45 -35.48 3.67
CA ALA A 33 10.76 -34.93 3.33
C ALA A 33 10.92 -34.78 1.81
N GLY A 34 11.87 -33.95 1.38
CA GLY A 34 12.23 -33.79 -0.02
C GLY A 34 13.73 -33.55 -0.17
N ALA A 35 14.29 -33.90 -1.32
CA ALA A 35 15.69 -33.68 -1.63
C ALA A 35 15.93 -32.25 -2.11
N LEU A 36 16.70 -31.44 -1.37
CA LEU A 36 16.94 -30.03 -1.70
C LEU A 36 17.45 -29.81 -3.14
N TRP A 37 18.33 -30.69 -3.63
CA TRP A 37 18.92 -30.56 -4.97
C TRP A 37 17.91 -30.73 -6.12
N THR A 38 16.66 -31.12 -5.87
CA THR A 38 15.61 -31.13 -6.90
C THR A 38 14.93 -29.78 -7.09
N VAL A 39 15.11 -28.85 -6.13
CA VAL A 39 14.45 -27.52 -6.13
C VAL A 39 15.41 -26.35 -5.86
N ALA A 40 16.66 -26.62 -5.47
CA ALA A 40 17.62 -25.64 -4.97
C ALA A 40 17.75 -24.41 -5.87
N ASN A 41 17.85 -24.62 -7.18
CA ASN A 41 18.08 -23.53 -8.13
C ASN A 41 16.89 -22.57 -8.27
N ASP A 42 15.68 -23.04 -7.98
CA ASP A 42 14.45 -22.24 -8.03
C ASP A 42 14.19 -21.48 -6.73
N ILE A 43 14.48 -22.09 -5.58
CA ILE A 43 14.28 -21.45 -4.26
C ILE A 43 15.41 -20.48 -3.90
N GLU A 44 16.62 -20.69 -4.43
CA GLU A 44 17.78 -19.81 -4.30
C GLU A 44 18.23 -19.32 -5.69
N PRO A 45 17.47 -18.40 -6.32
CA PRO A 45 17.81 -17.87 -7.63
C PRO A 45 19.01 -16.89 -7.55
N TRP A 46 19.72 -16.73 -8.66
CA TRP A 46 20.85 -15.77 -8.78
C TRP A 46 20.47 -14.32 -8.50
N GLU A 47 19.24 -13.96 -8.80
CA GLU A 47 18.66 -12.65 -8.53
C GLU A 47 17.18 -12.80 -8.17
N PRO A 48 16.58 -11.83 -7.45
CA PRO A 48 15.16 -11.87 -7.14
C PRO A 48 14.30 -11.99 -8.40
N ARG A 49 13.46 -13.04 -8.45
CA ARG A 49 12.50 -13.27 -9.54
C ARG A 49 11.09 -12.86 -9.09
N PRO A 50 10.55 -11.71 -9.52
CA PRO A 50 9.25 -11.27 -9.06
C PRO A 50 8.15 -12.19 -9.62
N SER A 51 7.29 -12.71 -8.74
CA SER A 51 6.10 -13.46 -9.17
C SER A 51 5.02 -12.54 -9.76
N SER A 52 4.95 -11.29 -9.28
CA SER A 52 4.03 -10.28 -9.81
C SER A 52 4.47 -9.77 -11.17
N VAL A 53 3.50 -9.53 -12.06
CA VAL A 53 3.73 -8.87 -13.35
C VAL A 53 3.36 -7.38 -13.30
N PRO A 54 3.93 -6.52 -14.17
CA PRO A 54 3.48 -5.13 -14.29
C PRO A 54 2.00 -5.06 -14.70
N MET A 55 1.21 -4.26 -13.97
CA MET A 55 -0.22 -4.07 -14.20
C MET A 55 -0.52 -2.57 -14.34
N LEU A 56 -1.53 -2.23 -15.15
CA LEU A 56 -2.09 -0.89 -15.26
C LEU A 56 -3.60 -0.98 -15.10
N TRP A 57 -4.13 -0.25 -14.12
CA TRP A 57 -5.57 -0.10 -13.90
C TRP A 57 -5.95 1.34 -14.19
N LYS A 58 -6.69 1.56 -15.27
CA LYS A 58 -7.14 2.91 -15.65
C LYS A 58 -8.34 3.29 -14.79
N TYR A 59 -8.22 4.39 -14.07
CA TYR A 59 -9.30 4.86 -13.20
C TYR A 59 -10.59 5.16 -13.98
N ASP A 60 -10.49 5.79 -15.15
CA ASP A 60 -11.63 6.10 -16.01
C ASP A 60 -12.46 4.85 -16.38
N ASP A 61 -11.80 3.70 -16.57
CA ASP A 61 -12.47 2.43 -16.89
C ASP A 61 -13.13 1.80 -15.64
N LEU A 62 -12.59 2.08 -14.45
CA LEU A 62 -13.04 1.48 -13.18
C LEU A 62 -14.09 2.33 -12.46
N ARG A 63 -14.06 3.65 -12.64
CA ARG A 63 -14.82 4.62 -11.84
C ARG A 63 -16.31 4.33 -11.83
N GLU A 64 -16.90 4.09 -12.99
CA GLU A 64 -18.34 3.81 -13.10
C GLU A 64 -18.73 2.47 -12.46
N LEU A 65 -17.85 1.47 -12.51
CA LEU A 65 -18.08 0.18 -11.85
C LEU A 65 -17.98 0.29 -10.32
N VAL A 66 -17.04 1.10 -9.84
CA VAL A 66 -16.91 1.45 -8.42
C VAL A 66 -18.17 2.14 -7.93
N LEU A 67 -18.65 3.17 -8.64
CA LEU A 67 -19.90 3.86 -8.32
C LEU A 67 -21.09 2.88 -8.33
N LYS A 68 -21.21 2.05 -9.36
CA LYS A 68 -22.27 1.05 -9.48
C LYS A 68 -22.31 0.08 -8.30
N SER A 69 -21.16 -0.29 -7.71
CA SER A 69 -21.14 -1.15 -6.53
C SER A 69 -21.97 -0.58 -5.37
N SER A 70 -22.04 0.75 -5.25
CA SER A 70 -22.80 1.44 -4.20
C SER A 70 -24.32 1.35 -4.35
N GLU A 71 -24.80 0.96 -5.53
CA GLU A 71 -26.21 0.69 -5.80
C GLU A 71 -26.57 -0.76 -5.49
N LEU A 72 -25.57 -1.66 -5.56
CA LEU A 72 -25.78 -3.11 -5.49
C LEU A 72 -25.52 -3.70 -4.11
N VAL A 73 -24.65 -3.06 -3.32
CA VAL A 73 -24.22 -3.59 -2.02
C VAL A 73 -24.29 -2.48 -0.97
N THR A 74 -25.02 -2.72 0.12
CA THR A 74 -25.07 -1.75 1.24
C THR A 74 -23.79 -1.83 2.08
N PRO A 75 -23.40 -0.75 2.78
CA PRO A 75 -22.24 -0.76 3.67
C PRO A 75 -22.28 -1.88 4.72
N GLU A 76 -23.47 -2.18 5.27
CA GLU A 76 -23.68 -3.19 6.32
C GLU A 76 -23.43 -4.61 5.80
N GLN A 77 -23.73 -4.87 4.53
CA GLN A 77 -23.53 -6.18 3.91
C GLN A 77 -22.07 -6.43 3.51
N ALA A 78 -21.36 -5.37 3.10
CA ALA A 78 -20.03 -5.51 2.51
C ALA A 78 -18.91 -5.63 3.54
N GLY A 79 -19.12 -5.17 4.77
CA GLY A 79 -18.04 -4.87 5.73
C GLY A 79 -17.22 -3.65 5.26
N ARG A 80 -16.64 -3.72 4.06
CA ARG A 80 -16.11 -2.59 3.28
C ARG A 80 -16.47 -2.78 1.81
N ARG A 81 -17.08 -1.76 1.20
CA ARG A 81 -17.47 -1.79 -0.22
C ARG A 81 -16.31 -1.35 -1.10
N VAL A 82 -15.49 -2.31 -1.52
CA VAL A 82 -14.23 -2.06 -2.25
C VAL A 82 -14.16 -2.91 -3.51
N VAL A 83 -13.76 -2.29 -4.63
CA VAL A 83 -13.31 -3.00 -5.83
C VAL A 83 -11.79 -3.19 -5.72
N TYR A 84 -11.32 -4.40 -5.41
CA TYR A 84 -9.90 -4.66 -5.26
C TYR A 84 -9.20 -4.81 -6.62
N LEU A 85 -7.94 -4.37 -6.70
CA LEU A 85 -7.12 -4.47 -7.90
C LEU A 85 -6.15 -5.64 -7.74
N VAL A 86 -6.21 -6.60 -8.66
CA VAL A 86 -5.50 -7.87 -8.53
C VAL A 86 -4.49 -8.08 -9.65
N ASN A 87 -3.29 -8.53 -9.29
CA ASN A 87 -2.26 -8.92 -10.23
C ASN A 87 -2.64 -10.23 -10.92
N ASP A 88 -2.44 -10.33 -12.24
CA ASP A 88 -2.75 -11.57 -12.97
C ASP A 88 -2.00 -12.81 -12.48
N LYS A 89 -0.82 -12.61 -11.86
CA LYS A 89 -0.01 -13.67 -11.27
C LYS A 89 -0.09 -13.76 -9.74
N ARG A 90 -0.98 -13.01 -9.09
CA ARG A 90 -1.18 -13.04 -7.61
C ARG A 90 -2.64 -13.15 -7.17
N LYS A 91 -3.47 -13.77 -8.00
CA LYS A 91 -4.90 -14.00 -7.73
C LYS A 91 -5.14 -14.92 -6.53
N ASP A 92 -4.20 -15.83 -6.27
CA ASP A 92 -4.17 -16.75 -5.14
C ASP A 92 -4.20 -16.04 -3.77
N VAL A 93 -3.63 -14.83 -3.69
CA VAL A 93 -3.55 -14.05 -2.45
C VAL A 93 -4.19 -12.67 -2.56
N SER A 94 -4.95 -12.42 -3.64
CA SER A 94 -5.61 -11.13 -3.92
C SER A 94 -4.68 -9.92 -3.80
N ALA A 95 -3.41 -10.06 -4.18
CA ALA A 95 -2.43 -8.98 -4.11
C ALA A 95 -2.36 -8.19 -5.42
N ALA A 96 -2.10 -6.89 -5.32
CA ALA A 96 -1.87 -6.00 -6.45
C ALA A 96 -0.44 -6.13 -6.99
N VAL A 97 0.53 -6.22 -6.08
CA VAL A 97 1.96 -6.43 -6.39
C VAL A 97 2.68 -6.91 -5.14
N GLY A 98 3.59 -7.86 -5.27
CA GLY A 98 4.30 -8.46 -4.14
C GLY A 98 3.32 -8.93 -3.08
N TRP A 99 3.45 -8.38 -1.88
CA TRP A 99 2.56 -8.65 -0.74
C TRP A 99 1.68 -7.44 -0.36
N LEU A 100 1.43 -6.53 -1.30
CA LEU A 100 0.57 -5.36 -1.13
C LEU A 100 -0.80 -5.59 -1.77
N TYR A 101 -1.84 -5.29 -1.03
CA TYR A 101 -3.21 -5.16 -1.50
C TYR A 101 -3.49 -3.70 -1.89
N THR A 102 -4.31 -3.51 -2.93
CA THR A 102 -4.95 -2.21 -3.17
C THR A 102 -6.37 -2.39 -3.67
N GLY A 103 -7.22 -1.41 -3.39
CA GLY A 103 -8.58 -1.39 -3.88
C GLY A 103 -9.14 0.03 -3.93
N ILE A 104 -10.21 0.21 -4.69
CA ILE A 104 -10.90 1.49 -4.81
C ILE A 104 -12.23 1.38 -4.06
N GLN A 105 -12.38 2.20 -3.03
CA GLN A 105 -13.57 2.24 -2.18
C GLN A 105 -14.43 3.46 -2.54
N VAL A 106 -15.75 3.30 -2.42
CA VAL A 106 -16.73 4.39 -2.57
C VAL A 106 -17.62 4.51 -1.34
N THR A 107 -17.84 5.73 -0.89
CA THR A 107 -18.75 6.05 0.23
C THR A 107 -19.61 7.26 -0.13
N ARG A 108 -20.94 7.13 0.04
CA ARG A 108 -21.93 8.16 -0.28
C ARG A 108 -22.14 9.12 0.89
N PRO A 109 -22.71 10.32 0.66
CA PRO A 109 -23.06 11.24 1.74
C PRO A 109 -23.91 10.57 2.82
N GLY A 110 -23.52 10.74 4.08
CA GLY A 110 -24.20 10.15 5.23
C GLY A 110 -23.83 8.69 5.53
N GLU A 111 -23.14 7.97 4.63
CA GLU A 111 -22.66 6.62 4.90
C GLU A 111 -21.40 6.65 5.80
N SER A 112 -21.29 5.62 6.66
CA SER A 112 -20.07 5.32 7.41
C SER A 112 -19.89 3.82 7.57
N THR A 113 -18.66 3.33 7.56
CA THR A 113 -18.34 1.94 7.93
C THR A 113 -18.37 1.79 9.45
N SER A 114 -18.65 0.58 9.96
CA SER A 114 -18.44 0.30 11.39
C SER A 114 -16.95 0.39 11.74
N ALA A 115 -16.65 0.81 12.96
CA ALA A 115 -15.29 0.79 13.47
C ALA A 115 -14.80 -0.65 13.61
N HIS A 116 -13.57 -0.89 13.19
CA HIS A 116 -12.91 -2.17 13.33
C HIS A 116 -11.40 -1.97 13.39
N ARG A 117 -10.68 -3.03 13.74
CA ARG A 117 -9.22 -3.06 13.72
C ARG A 117 -8.73 -4.37 13.15
N HIS A 118 -7.52 -4.33 12.63
CA HIS A 118 -6.82 -5.49 12.11
C HIS A 118 -5.32 -5.30 12.20
N LYS A 119 -4.56 -6.40 12.19
CA LYS A 119 -3.10 -6.34 12.26
C LYS A 119 -2.47 -5.72 11.03
N ALA A 120 -3.12 -5.85 9.87
CA ALA A 120 -2.69 -5.18 8.65
C ALA A 120 -2.60 -3.65 8.87
N SER A 121 -1.56 -3.03 8.36
CA SER A 121 -1.46 -1.59 8.20
C SER A 121 -2.22 -1.15 6.96
N ALA A 122 -2.76 0.07 6.99
CA ALA A 122 -3.54 0.59 5.88
C ALA A 122 -3.26 2.07 5.64
N LEU A 123 -3.32 2.45 4.38
CA LEU A 123 -3.30 3.84 3.92
C LEU A 123 -4.46 4.10 2.97
N ARG A 124 -4.83 5.38 2.84
CA ARG A 124 -5.87 5.86 1.93
C ARG A 124 -5.37 7.07 1.18
N PHE A 125 -5.47 7.02 -0.13
CA PHE A 125 -5.19 8.16 -1.00
C PHE A 125 -6.50 8.63 -1.63
N ILE A 126 -6.90 9.85 -1.32
CA ILE A 126 -8.21 10.38 -1.72
C ILE A 126 -8.17 10.79 -3.19
N MET A 127 -9.09 10.27 -3.99
CA MET A 127 -9.11 10.48 -5.45
C MET A 127 -10.20 11.46 -5.85
N GLU A 128 -11.39 11.34 -5.26
CA GLU A 128 -12.54 12.20 -5.52
C GLU A 128 -13.36 12.42 -4.25
N GLY A 129 -14.11 13.53 -4.23
CA GLY A 129 -15.14 13.80 -3.23
C GLY A 129 -14.83 14.98 -2.30
N GLU A 130 -15.75 15.21 -1.37
CA GLU A 130 -15.73 16.32 -0.42
C GLU A 130 -16.49 15.90 0.85
N GLY A 131 -16.04 16.37 2.02
CA GLY A 131 -16.71 16.07 3.29
C GLY A 131 -16.45 14.66 3.83
N GLY A 132 -15.47 13.94 3.27
CA GLY A 132 -15.02 12.66 3.77
C GLY A 132 -14.16 12.75 5.03
N TYR A 133 -14.24 11.72 5.86
CA TYR A 133 -13.47 11.62 7.10
C TYR A 133 -13.04 10.19 7.42
N THR A 134 -12.03 10.08 8.27
CA THR A 134 -11.63 8.84 8.94
C THR A 134 -11.48 9.12 10.43
N VAL A 135 -11.86 8.16 11.27
CA VAL A 135 -11.54 8.18 12.71
C VAL A 135 -10.49 7.12 12.97
N VAL A 136 -9.43 7.45 13.71
CA VAL A 136 -8.36 6.52 14.12
C VAL A 136 -8.12 6.65 15.62
N ASP A 137 -8.42 5.61 16.40
CA ASP A 137 -8.38 5.64 17.87
C ASP A 137 -8.95 6.96 18.43
N GLY A 138 -10.20 7.25 18.07
CA GLY A 138 -10.91 8.46 18.49
C GLY A 138 -10.44 9.79 17.85
N ASN A 139 -9.41 9.78 17.01
CA ASN A 139 -8.98 10.96 16.24
C ASN A 139 -9.79 11.08 14.95
N LYS A 140 -10.81 11.95 14.93
CA LYS A 140 -11.55 12.26 13.69
C LYS A 140 -10.75 13.22 12.80
N ILE A 141 -10.48 12.80 11.57
CA ILE A 141 -9.68 13.51 10.58
C ILE A 141 -10.51 13.71 9.32
N THR A 142 -10.63 14.94 8.85
CA THR A 142 -11.24 15.25 7.55
C THR A 142 -10.19 15.27 6.46
N PHE A 143 -10.56 14.85 5.26
CA PHE A 143 -9.64 14.78 4.11
C PHE A 143 -10.21 15.47 2.87
N GLU A 144 -9.30 15.88 2.01
CA GLU A 144 -9.55 16.50 0.71
C GLU A 144 -8.91 15.64 -0.40
N VAL A 145 -9.24 15.91 -1.66
CA VAL A 145 -8.62 15.22 -2.81
C VAL A 145 -7.09 15.34 -2.75
N ASN A 146 -6.43 14.22 -3.04
CA ASN A 146 -4.98 13.98 -2.95
C ASN A 146 -4.38 13.98 -1.54
N ASP A 147 -5.19 14.11 -0.48
CA ASP A 147 -4.70 13.83 0.87
C ASP A 147 -4.34 12.35 1.02
N PHE A 148 -3.33 12.12 1.84
CA PHE A 148 -2.86 10.79 2.22
C PHE A 148 -3.15 10.56 3.71
N VAL A 149 -3.93 9.52 4.04
CA VAL A 149 -4.34 9.18 5.40
C VAL A 149 -3.83 7.79 5.77
N ILE A 150 -3.36 7.60 7.01
CA ILE A 150 -2.94 6.29 7.51
C ILE A 150 -3.89 5.78 8.60
N THR A 151 -4.06 4.46 8.63
CA THR A 151 -4.66 3.69 9.71
C THR A 151 -3.69 2.57 10.08
N PRO A 152 -2.75 2.85 11.00
CA PRO A 152 -1.71 1.91 11.39
C PRO A 152 -2.24 0.62 12.01
N ASN A 153 -1.36 -0.39 12.12
CA ASN A 153 -1.73 -1.70 12.64
C ASN A 153 -2.46 -1.64 13.99
N SER A 154 -3.51 -2.45 14.12
CA SER A 154 -4.30 -2.62 15.36
C SER A 154 -5.01 -1.36 15.90
N THR A 155 -5.00 -0.24 15.17
CA THR A 155 -5.81 0.95 15.50
C THR A 155 -7.29 0.70 15.19
N TRP A 156 -8.19 1.17 16.05
CA TRP A 156 -9.61 1.21 15.73
C TRP A 156 -9.85 2.28 14.69
N HIS A 157 -10.53 1.93 13.59
CA HIS A 157 -10.79 2.88 12.54
C HIS A 157 -12.13 2.68 11.84
N GLU A 158 -12.71 3.81 11.41
CA GLU A 158 -13.91 3.89 10.58
C GLU A 158 -13.77 5.02 9.56
N HIS A 159 -14.55 4.93 8.47
CA HIS A 159 -14.57 5.90 7.39
C HIS A 159 -15.99 6.34 7.12
N GLY A 160 -16.16 7.57 6.68
CA GLY A 160 -17.48 8.05 6.29
C GLY A 160 -17.42 9.32 5.48
N VAL A 161 -18.60 9.74 5.05
CA VAL A 161 -18.83 11.04 4.41
C VAL A 161 -19.92 11.75 5.18
N ALA A 162 -19.71 13.03 5.47
CA ALA A 162 -20.73 13.85 6.14
C ALA A 162 -22.04 13.88 5.31
N PRO A 163 -23.22 14.02 5.94
CA PRO A 163 -24.49 14.07 5.21
C PRO A 163 -24.58 15.18 4.15
N ASP A 164 -23.90 16.31 4.38
CA ASP A 164 -23.78 17.46 3.49
C ASP A 164 -22.55 17.39 2.55
N GLY A 165 -21.80 16.27 2.59
CA GLY A 165 -20.66 16.02 1.71
C GLY A 165 -21.05 15.54 0.31
N LYS A 166 -20.05 15.10 -0.45
CA LYS A 166 -20.19 14.47 -1.76
C LYS A 166 -19.66 13.05 -1.72
N THR A 167 -20.16 12.19 -2.60
CA THR A 167 -19.62 10.83 -2.77
C THR A 167 -18.11 10.88 -2.89
N CYS A 168 -17.42 10.17 -1.99
CA CYS A 168 -15.97 10.09 -1.94
C CYS A 168 -15.51 8.77 -2.54
N ILE A 169 -14.43 8.85 -3.32
CA ILE A 169 -13.71 7.70 -3.86
C ILE A 169 -12.26 7.81 -3.44
N TRP A 170 -11.71 6.74 -2.87
CA TRP A 170 -10.30 6.69 -2.49
C TRP A 170 -9.71 5.33 -2.84
N GLN A 171 -8.39 5.31 -2.97
CA GLN A 171 -7.62 4.10 -3.09
C GLN A 171 -7.09 3.69 -1.73
N ASP A 172 -7.45 2.49 -1.29
CA ASP A 172 -6.86 1.83 -0.14
C ASP A 172 -5.57 1.11 -0.55
N GLY A 173 -4.55 1.19 0.29
CA GLY A 173 -3.33 0.38 0.20
C GLY A 173 -3.11 -0.35 1.52
N LEU A 174 -2.93 -1.67 1.49
CA LEU A 174 -2.76 -2.47 2.70
C LEU A 174 -1.67 -3.54 2.52
N ASP A 175 -1.13 -4.01 3.63
CA ASP A 175 -0.22 -5.15 3.70
C ASP A 175 -0.94 -6.47 4.08
N ILE A 176 -2.26 -6.57 3.85
CA ILE A 176 -3.04 -7.79 4.13
C ILE A 176 -2.35 -9.07 3.61
N PRO A 177 -1.90 -9.14 2.34
CA PRO A 177 -1.26 -10.36 1.83
C PRO A 177 0.02 -10.70 2.59
N LEU A 178 0.81 -9.70 3.02
CA LEU A 178 2.02 -9.89 3.81
C LEU A 178 1.67 -10.48 5.18
N VAL A 179 0.74 -9.86 5.89
CA VAL A 179 0.39 -10.26 7.26
C VAL A 179 -0.29 -11.64 7.29
N ASN A 180 -1.08 -11.96 6.25
CA ASN A 180 -1.63 -13.31 6.07
C ASN A 180 -0.53 -14.34 5.78
N ALA A 181 0.43 -14.03 4.90
CA ALA A 181 1.54 -14.94 4.59
C ALA A 181 2.45 -15.19 5.80
N LEU A 182 2.51 -14.23 6.72
CA LEU A 182 3.23 -14.35 8.00
C LEU A 182 2.36 -14.95 9.12
N GLU A 183 1.13 -15.37 8.83
CA GLU A 183 0.17 -15.94 9.80
C GLU A 183 -0.05 -15.06 11.04
N ALA A 184 0.07 -13.74 10.86
CA ALA A 184 0.06 -12.77 11.95
C ALA A 184 -1.22 -11.91 11.99
N ASN A 185 -2.21 -12.21 11.14
CA ASN A 185 -3.38 -11.35 10.99
C ASN A 185 -4.39 -11.54 12.12
N ASP A 186 -5.08 -10.45 12.48
CA ASP A 186 -6.20 -10.45 13.42
C ASP A 186 -7.29 -9.48 12.93
N TYR A 187 -8.49 -9.63 13.47
CA TYR A 187 -9.61 -8.76 13.15
C TYR A 187 -10.56 -8.65 14.34
N ALA A 188 -11.03 -7.43 14.64
CA ALA A 188 -12.09 -7.22 15.60
C ALA A 188 -13.02 -6.09 15.13
N VAL A 189 -14.31 -6.23 15.40
CA VAL A 189 -15.34 -5.22 15.13
C VAL A 189 -15.67 -4.51 16.44
N PHE A 190 -15.79 -3.18 16.38
CA PHE A 190 -16.22 -2.37 17.50
C PHE A 190 -17.76 -2.42 17.60
N ASP A 191 -18.29 -2.54 18.81
CA ASP A 191 -19.74 -2.49 19.02
C ASP A 191 -20.24 -1.04 19.00
N GLY A 192 -21.04 -0.70 17.99
CA GLY A 192 -21.53 0.66 17.77
C GLY A 192 -20.50 1.59 17.10
N LYS A 193 -20.47 2.86 17.54
CA LYS A 193 -19.51 3.85 17.05
C LYS A 193 -18.39 4.06 18.06
N GLN A 194 -17.16 4.16 17.58
CA GLN A 194 -16.04 4.46 18.46
C GLN A 194 -16.20 5.89 19.05
N PRO A 195 -15.80 6.11 20.32
CA PRO A 195 -15.79 7.44 20.91
C PRO A 195 -14.81 8.36 20.17
N LEU A 196 -15.08 9.67 20.20
CA LEU A 196 -14.13 10.67 19.74
C LEU A 196 -13.39 11.24 20.93
N ASP A 197 -12.11 10.88 21.05
CA ASP A 197 -11.28 11.26 22.19
C ASP A 197 -10.60 12.63 22.00
N PHE A 198 -10.59 13.14 20.76
CA PHE A 198 -9.91 14.37 20.40
C PHE A 198 -10.77 15.29 19.52
N PRO A 199 -10.52 16.62 19.53
CA PRO A 199 -11.12 17.54 18.58
C PRO A 199 -10.85 17.11 17.13
N VAL A 200 -11.76 17.46 16.23
CA VAL A 200 -11.60 17.19 14.78
C VAL A 200 -10.27 17.76 14.31
N ASN A 201 -9.52 16.96 13.55
CA ASN A 201 -8.19 17.26 13.03
C ASN A 201 -7.09 17.46 14.09
N HIS A 202 -7.27 16.97 15.33
CA HIS A 202 -6.24 17.08 16.38
C HIS A 202 -4.86 16.57 15.93
N SER A 203 -4.77 15.37 15.34
CA SER A 203 -3.52 14.81 14.82
C SER A 203 -2.83 15.72 13.80
N PRO A 204 -3.43 16.06 12.62
CA PRO A 204 -2.77 16.93 11.65
C PRO A 204 -2.52 18.35 12.16
N LEU A 205 -3.35 18.90 13.05
CA LEU A 205 -3.10 20.22 13.66
C LEU A 205 -1.93 20.21 14.65
N SER A 206 -1.64 19.07 15.28
CA SER A 206 -0.56 18.96 16.27
C SER A 206 0.79 18.58 15.68
N TYR A 207 0.81 17.80 14.59
CA TYR A 207 2.02 17.12 14.12
C TYR A 207 2.42 17.40 12.66
N SER A 208 1.73 18.28 11.93
CA SER A 208 2.06 18.58 10.53
C SER A 208 3.09 19.70 10.32
N ALA A 209 3.44 20.44 11.38
CA ALA A 209 4.38 21.55 11.27
C ALA A 209 5.82 21.04 11.08
N SER A 210 6.48 21.53 10.03
CA SER A 210 7.87 21.15 9.75
C SER A 210 8.80 21.62 10.88
N GLY A 211 9.59 20.70 11.43
CA GLY A 211 10.56 20.99 12.48
C GLY A 211 9.98 21.26 13.87
N LEU A 212 8.67 21.04 14.08
CA LEU A 212 8.00 21.26 15.36
C LEU A 212 7.20 20.03 15.80
N ILE A 213 7.38 19.65 17.06
CA ILE A 213 6.60 18.62 17.74
C ILE A 213 6.12 19.14 19.10
N PRO A 214 4.96 18.71 19.61
CA PRO A 214 4.53 19.04 20.96
C PRO A 214 5.56 18.58 22.01
N ALA A 215 5.96 19.47 22.92
CA ALA A 215 6.96 19.16 23.95
C ALA A 215 6.43 18.22 25.05
N ASP A 216 5.17 18.41 25.46
CA ASP A 216 4.61 17.75 26.65
C ASP A 216 3.84 16.46 26.36
N LYS A 217 3.67 16.08 25.09
CA LYS A 217 2.98 14.84 24.69
C LYS A 217 3.97 13.79 24.24
N VAL A 218 4.04 12.70 24.99
CA VAL A 218 4.81 11.51 24.59
C VAL A 218 3.91 10.63 23.73
N TRP A 219 4.10 10.68 22.42
CA TRP A 219 3.57 9.66 21.52
C TRP A 219 4.44 8.40 21.66
N ASP A 220 3.87 7.30 22.15
CA ASP A 220 4.58 6.06 22.48
C ASP A 220 4.35 4.93 21.46
N LYS A 221 3.69 5.22 20.35
CA LYS A 221 3.37 4.23 19.32
C LYS A 221 4.49 4.13 18.28
N PRO A 222 4.75 2.94 17.72
CA PRO A 222 5.80 2.72 16.72
C PRO A 222 5.49 3.32 15.33
N TYR A 223 4.27 3.79 15.12
CA TYR A 223 3.82 4.44 13.88
C TYR A 223 3.69 5.96 14.05
N SER A 224 3.49 6.67 12.95
CA SER A 224 3.39 8.13 12.94
C SER A 224 2.24 8.67 13.81
N PRO A 225 2.46 9.73 14.63
CA PRO A 225 1.39 10.51 15.26
C PRO A 225 0.61 11.39 14.27
N LEU A 226 1.19 11.66 13.09
CA LEU A 226 0.55 12.37 12.01
C LEU A 226 -0.21 11.38 11.13
N PHE A 227 -1.53 11.42 11.22
CA PHE A 227 -2.43 10.49 10.54
C PHE A 227 -2.91 10.98 9.16
N LYS A 228 -2.79 12.29 8.87
CA LYS A 228 -3.10 12.89 7.57
C LYS A 228 -1.95 13.75 7.08
N TYR A 229 -1.57 13.56 5.84
CA TYR A 229 -0.59 14.35 5.12
C TYR A 229 -1.32 15.10 4.00
N SER A 230 -1.36 16.43 4.12
CA SER A 230 -2.29 17.23 3.33
C SER A 230 -1.69 17.60 1.97
N TRP A 231 -2.42 17.41 0.88
CA TRP A 231 -1.99 17.78 -0.47
C TRP A 231 -1.58 19.25 -0.56
N LYS A 232 -2.32 20.14 0.11
CA LYS A 232 -2.04 21.58 0.18
C LYS A 232 -0.68 21.94 0.81
N GLN A 233 -0.07 21.02 1.56
CA GLN A 233 1.28 21.18 2.10
C GLN A 233 2.31 20.45 1.22
N VAL A 234 1.97 19.21 0.81
CA VAL A 234 2.86 18.32 0.07
C VAL A 234 3.21 18.85 -1.32
N TYR A 235 2.21 19.29 -2.10
CA TYR A 235 2.44 19.73 -3.47
C TYR A 235 3.29 21.01 -3.55
N PRO A 236 3.02 22.07 -2.77
CA PRO A 236 3.92 23.21 -2.71
C PRO A 236 5.34 22.84 -2.27
N ALA A 237 5.50 21.93 -1.30
CA ALA A 237 6.84 21.50 -0.87
C ALA A 237 7.65 20.88 -2.01
N LEU A 238 7.04 20.03 -2.84
CA LEU A 238 7.68 19.46 -4.03
C LEU A 238 8.04 20.52 -5.07
N LEU A 239 7.15 21.50 -5.30
CA LEU A 239 7.42 22.61 -6.22
C LEU A 239 8.59 23.46 -5.76
N GLU A 240 8.62 23.85 -4.47
CA GLU A 240 9.72 24.63 -3.90
C GLU A 240 11.05 23.85 -3.94
N ALA A 241 11.03 22.56 -3.56
CA ALA A 241 12.20 21.70 -3.67
C ALA A 241 12.71 21.62 -5.12
N GLY A 242 11.81 21.49 -6.09
CA GLY A 242 12.12 21.39 -7.51
C GLY A 242 12.76 22.65 -8.13
N LYS A 243 12.69 23.81 -7.46
CA LYS A 243 13.36 25.06 -7.91
C LYS A 243 14.88 25.03 -7.71
N VAL A 244 15.35 24.30 -6.71
CA VAL A 244 16.76 24.33 -6.27
C VAL A 244 17.44 22.97 -6.29
N ASN A 245 16.68 21.88 -6.42
CA ASN A 245 17.22 20.52 -6.53
C ASN A 245 17.01 19.98 -7.94
N GLU A 246 18.03 19.39 -8.54
CA GLU A 246 17.89 18.71 -9.85
C GLU A 246 17.00 17.47 -9.75
N GLY A 247 17.02 16.78 -8.61
CA GLY A 247 16.27 15.56 -8.36
C GLY A 247 17.09 14.30 -8.59
N ASN A 248 16.50 13.16 -8.26
CA ASN A 248 17.08 11.85 -8.51
C ASN A 248 16.93 11.50 -10.01
N PRO A 249 17.98 11.00 -10.70
CA PRO A 249 17.90 10.65 -12.12
C PRO A 249 16.84 9.60 -12.49
N TYR A 250 16.37 8.81 -11.52
CA TYR A 250 15.41 7.73 -11.68
C TYR A 250 13.97 8.12 -11.29
N ASP A 251 13.81 9.11 -10.41
CA ASP A 251 12.52 9.45 -9.78
C ASP A 251 12.15 10.95 -9.82
N GLY A 252 13.03 11.81 -10.34
CA GLY A 252 12.86 13.27 -10.29
C GLY A 252 12.89 13.80 -8.86
N ILE A 253 11.98 14.71 -8.52
CA ILE A 253 11.86 15.25 -7.15
C ILE A 253 11.01 14.29 -6.32
N LEU A 254 11.66 13.33 -5.67
CA LEU A 254 11.02 12.34 -4.79
C LEU A 254 11.16 12.74 -3.32
N MET A 255 10.05 12.80 -2.59
CA MET A 255 10.02 13.01 -1.15
C MET A 255 9.22 11.91 -0.44
N HIS A 256 9.72 11.44 0.69
CA HIS A 256 9.05 10.43 1.51
C HIS A 256 8.12 11.07 2.53
N TYR A 257 6.95 10.47 2.74
CA TYR A 257 6.16 10.75 3.94
C TYR A 257 6.85 10.12 5.14
N THR A 258 7.01 10.89 6.22
CA THR A 258 7.77 10.48 7.39
C THR A 258 6.94 10.55 8.66
N ASN A 259 7.22 9.65 9.60
CA ASN A 259 6.81 9.79 10.99
C ASN A 259 7.56 11.01 11.61
N PRO A 260 6.89 12.11 11.96
CA PRO A 260 7.58 13.30 12.48
C PRO A 260 8.23 13.10 13.85
N ALA A 261 7.85 12.06 14.60
CA ALA A 261 8.48 11.74 15.88
C ALA A 261 9.84 11.04 15.73
N THR A 262 10.12 10.41 14.57
CA THR A 262 11.33 9.60 14.38
C THR A 262 12.12 9.92 13.11
N GLY A 263 11.51 10.63 12.14
CA GLY A 263 12.05 10.83 10.79
C GLY A 263 11.98 9.60 9.88
N GLY A 264 11.54 8.44 10.41
CA GLY A 264 11.41 7.19 9.65
C GLY A 264 10.11 7.09 8.85
N HIS A 265 9.80 5.89 8.36
CA HIS A 265 8.56 5.63 7.62
C HIS A 265 7.29 5.84 8.47
N VAL A 266 6.17 6.09 7.80
CA VAL A 266 4.87 6.38 8.45
C VAL A 266 4.31 5.20 9.26
N MET A 267 4.60 3.97 8.82
CA MET A 267 4.19 2.70 9.43
C MET A 267 5.33 1.68 9.28
N GLN A 268 5.28 0.59 10.04
CA GLN A 268 6.38 -0.37 10.19
C GLN A 268 6.59 -1.27 8.95
N THR A 269 5.54 -1.50 8.18
CA THR A 269 5.54 -2.41 7.02
C THR A 269 5.37 -1.69 5.68
N MET A 270 4.95 -0.41 5.69
CA MET A 270 4.64 0.36 4.50
C MET A 270 5.19 1.78 4.61
N GLY A 271 6.04 2.15 3.66
CA GLY A 271 6.39 3.53 3.36
C GLY A 271 5.46 4.14 2.31
N ALA A 272 5.45 5.46 2.20
CA ALA A 272 4.77 6.17 1.14
C ALA A 272 5.64 7.35 0.68
N SER A 273 5.50 7.73 -0.59
CA SER A 273 6.26 8.83 -1.19
C SER A 273 5.38 9.64 -2.12
N MET A 274 5.77 10.88 -2.39
CA MET A 274 5.22 11.68 -3.48
C MET A 274 6.38 12.14 -4.36
N GLN A 275 6.19 12.08 -5.68
CA GLN A 275 7.20 12.53 -6.63
C GLN A 275 6.63 13.58 -7.60
N LEU A 276 7.48 14.51 -7.99
CA LEU A 276 7.23 15.49 -9.03
C LEU A 276 8.21 15.27 -10.18
N LEU A 277 7.65 14.99 -11.35
CA LEU A 277 8.36 15.00 -12.63
C LEU A 277 8.06 16.33 -13.35
N ARG A 278 9.09 16.99 -13.86
CA ARG A 278 8.93 18.22 -14.65
C ARG A 278 8.32 17.90 -16.00
N ALA A 279 7.76 18.91 -16.65
CA ALA A 279 7.23 18.75 -18.00
C ALA A 279 8.32 18.26 -18.96
N GLY A 280 8.08 17.12 -19.60
CA GLY A 280 9.02 16.49 -20.53
C GLY A 280 10.18 15.72 -19.87
N GLU A 281 10.20 15.62 -18.54
CA GLU A 281 11.21 14.82 -17.83
C GLU A 281 11.03 13.33 -18.14
N HIS A 282 12.12 12.67 -18.52
CA HIS A 282 12.19 11.23 -18.77
C HIS A 282 13.30 10.63 -17.91
N THR A 283 12.91 9.88 -16.89
CA THR A 283 13.84 9.34 -15.91
C THR A 283 14.61 8.15 -16.47
N LYS A 284 15.75 7.83 -15.84
CA LYS A 284 16.50 6.60 -16.13
C LYS A 284 15.78 5.41 -15.52
N ALA A 285 15.95 4.24 -16.13
CA ALA A 285 15.45 2.99 -15.55
C ALA A 285 16.37 2.50 -14.40
N HIS A 286 15.76 1.94 -13.36
CA HIS A 286 16.46 1.23 -12.29
C HIS A 286 15.68 -0.04 -11.86
N LYS A 287 16.24 -0.80 -10.92
CA LYS A 287 15.58 -1.91 -10.24
C LYS A 287 15.87 -1.83 -8.74
N HIS A 288 14.91 -2.29 -7.94
CA HIS A 288 15.00 -2.38 -6.49
C HIS A 288 14.21 -3.61 -6.01
N THR A 289 14.47 -4.06 -4.79
CA THR A 289 13.84 -5.27 -4.22
C THR A 289 12.40 -5.07 -3.75
N GLY A 290 11.97 -3.82 -3.55
CA GLY A 290 10.62 -3.48 -3.10
C GLY A 290 9.56 -3.60 -4.19
N SER A 291 8.30 -3.75 -3.75
CA SER A 291 7.10 -3.68 -4.60
C SER A 291 6.40 -2.33 -4.41
N PHE A 292 5.90 -1.74 -5.49
CA PHE A 292 5.36 -0.39 -5.49
C PHE A 292 4.02 -0.33 -6.23
N VAL A 293 3.05 0.36 -5.62
CA VAL A 293 1.79 0.76 -6.26
C VAL A 293 1.84 2.28 -6.45
N TYR A 294 1.71 2.73 -7.70
CA TYR A 294 1.70 4.15 -8.04
C TYR A 294 0.28 4.62 -8.34
N GLN A 295 -0.04 5.84 -7.91
CA GLN A 295 -1.27 6.54 -8.21
C GLN A 295 -0.96 7.93 -8.75
N CYS A 296 -1.50 8.27 -9.92
CA CYS A 296 -1.25 9.57 -10.54
C CYS A 296 -2.05 10.66 -9.82
N ALA A 297 -1.42 11.38 -8.89
CA ALA A 297 -2.06 12.45 -8.13
C ALA A 297 -2.41 13.68 -8.99
N LYS A 298 -1.56 14.01 -9.98
CA LYS A 298 -1.73 15.16 -10.87
C LYS A 298 -0.90 15.02 -12.14
N GLY A 299 -1.48 15.41 -13.27
CA GLY A 299 -0.78 15.48 -14.56
C GLY A 299 -1.06 14.26 -15.43
N LYS A 300 -0.21 14.04 -16.44
CA LYS A 300 -0.30 12.91 -17.38
C LYS A 300 1.09 12.57 -17.91
N GLY A 301 1.30 11.30 -18.26
CA GLY A 301 2.56 10.79 -18.77
C GLY A 301 2.47 9.30 -19.06
N TYR A 302 3.63 8.63 -19.11
CA TYR A 302 3.75 7.19 -19.22
C TYR A 302 4.90 6.70 -18.34
N SER A 303 4.92 5.40 -18.03
CA SER A 303 6.02 4.72 -17.36
C SER A 303 6.36 3.46 -18.14
N VAL A 304 7.63 3.06 -18.13
CA VAL A 304 8.06 1.81 -18.75
C VAL A 304 8.50 0.84 -17.67
N ILE A 305 7.81 -0.30 -17.53
CA ILE A 305 8.09 -1.31 -16.51
C ILE A 305 8.29 -2.67 -17.18
N GLY A 306 9.51 -3.21 -17.10
CA GLY A 306 9.83 -4.48 -17.73
C GLY A 306 9.70 -4.47 -19.26
N GLY A 307 9.88 -3.30 -19.89
CA GLY A 307 9.76 -3.11 -21.34
C GLY A 307 8.34 -2.89 -21.86
N LYS A 308 7.35 -2.74 -20.97
CA LYS A 308 5.96 -2.39 -21.29
C LYS A 308 5.64 -0.97 -20.85
#